data_AF-A0A6A5VAN5-F1
#
_entry.id   AF-A0A6A5VAN5-F1
#
_cell.length_a   1.000
_cell.length_b   1.000
_cell.length_c   1.000
_cell.angle_alpha   90.00
_cell.angle_beta   90.00
_cell.angle_gamma   90.00
#
_symmetry.space_group_name_H-M   'P 1'
#
loop_
_entity.id
_entity.type
_entity.pdbx_description
1 polymer ?
#
loop_
_entity_poly.entity_id
_entity_poly.type
_entity_poly.pdbx_seq_one_letter_code
_entity_poly.pdbx_strand_id
1 'polypeptide(L)' 'FTTSIDRQRHITNFSNKYKLYYDALRNKIKFYKIEPAHTYNIDKKGFIIKAISR' A
#
# COMPACT_ATOMS: atom_id res chain seq x y z
N PHE A 1 5.86 25.40 -20.04
CA PHE A 1 5.00 24.62 -19.12
C PHE A 1 5.21 23.13 -19.38
N THR A 2 6.02 22.48 -18.55
CA THR A 2 6.52 21.11 -18.68
C THR A 2 5.61 20.11 -17.95
N THR A 3 4.33 20.08 -18.33
CA THR A 3 3.31 19.21 -17.71
C THR A 3 3.68 17.72 -17.73
N SER A 4 4.47 17.28 -18.70
CA SER A 4 4.98 15.90 -18.78
C SER A 4 6.02 15.57 -17.70
N ILE A 5 6.97 16.48 -17.43
CA ILE A 5 8.03 16.29 -16.43
C ILE A 5 7.44 16.29 -15.02
N ASP A 6 6.49 17.19 -14.74
CA ASP A 6 5.80 17.24 -13.44
C ASP A 6 4.97 15.99 -13.20
N ARG A 7 4.26 15.47 -14.22
CA ARG A 7 3.54 14.20 -14.12
C ARG A 7 4.49 13.03 -13.84
N GLN A 8 5.63 12.94 -14.53
CA GLN A 8 6.59 11.86 -14.33
C GLN A 8 7.22 11.92 -12.93
N ARG A 9 7.59 13.12 -12.46
CA ARG A 9 8.08 13.33 -11.09
C ARG A 9 7.03 12.97 -10.05
N HIS A 10 5.79 13.36 -10.26
CA HIS A 10 4.68 12.99 -9.39
C HIS A 10 4.52 11.47 -9.31
N ILE A 11 4.49 10.76 -10.45
CA ILE A 11 4.39 9.29 -10.46
C ILE A 11 5.59 8.64 -9.74
N THR A 12 6.81 9.09 -10.00
CA THR A 12 8.02 8.56 -9.35
C THR A 12 8.03 8.84 -7.84
N ASN A 13 7.62 10.03 -7.40
CA ASN A 13 7.50 10.36 -5.98
C ASN A 13 6.42 9.53 -5.29
N PHE A 14 5.29 9.29 -5.96
CA PHE A 14 4.27 8.36 -5.45
C PHE A 14 4.80 6.94 -5.37
N SER A 15 5.50 6.45 -6.40
CA SER A 15 6.14 5.13 -6.40
C SER A 15 7.13 4.98 -5.24
N ASN A 16 8.01 5.96 -5.03
CA ASN A 16 8.95 5.99 -3.91
C ASN A 16 8.23 6.03 -2.55
N LYS A 17 7.15 6.81 -2.43
CA LYS A 17 6.31 6.87 -1.23
C LYS A 17 5.66 5.53 -0.92
N TYR A 18 5.12 4.84 -1.93
CA TYR A 18 4.55 3.51 -1.76
C TYR A 18 5.61 2.47 -1.41
N LYS A 19 6.80 2.53 -2.03
CA LYS A 19 7.92 1.66 -1.70
C LYS A 19 8.31 1.78 -0.22
N LEU A 20 8.53 3.00 0.27
CA LEU A 20 8.84 3.26 1.68
C LEU A 20 7.74 2.77 2.61
N TYR A 21 6.47 2.95 2.23
CA TYR A 21 5.32 2.43 2.98
C TYR A 21 5.34 0.90 3.09
N TYR A 22 5.53 0.19 1.97
CA TYR A 22 5.56 -1.28 1.95
C TYR A 22 6.79 -1.86 2.66
N ASP A 23 7.95 -1.21 2.57
CA ASP A 23 9.16 -1.61 3.30
C ASP A 23 8.93 -1.50 4.82
N ALA A 24 8.36 -0.39 5.29
CA ALA A 24 8.01 -0.22 6.71
C ALA A 24 6.94 -1.23 7.17
N LEU A 25 5.93 -1.50 6.35
CA LEU A 25 4.89 -2.49 6.63
C LEU A 25 5.48 -3.89 6.76
N ARG A 26 6.33 -4.30 5.82
CA ARG A 26 7.00 -5.60 5.82
C ARG A 26 7.91 -5.78 7.03
N ASN A 27 8.62 -4.72 7.43
CA ASN A 27 9.43 -4.74 8.65
C ASN A 27 8.58 -4.97 9.90
N LYS A 28 7.41 -4.33 10.00
CA LYS A 28 6.48 -4.55 11.13
C LYS A 28 5.91 -5.96 11.14
N ILE A 29 5.47 -6.49 10.00
CA ILE A 29 4.97 -7.88 9.89
C ILE A 29 6.03 -8.86 10.39
N LYS A 30 7.29 -8.69 9.95
CA LYS A 30 8.41 -9.52 10.38
C LYS A 30 8.70 -9.37 11.88
N PHE A 31 8.71 -8.14 12.40
CA PHE A 31 9.00 -7.85 13.82
C PHE A 31 7.97 -8.50 14.75
N TYR A 32 6.68 -8.36 14.44
CA TYR A 32 5.59 -8.91 15.23
C TYR A 32 5.26 -10.37 14.90
N LYS A 33 6.00 -11.01 13.98
CA LYS A 33 5.73 -12.38 13.49
C LYS A 33 4.26 -12.57 13.08
N ILE A 34 3.68 -11.56 12.47
CA ILE A 34 2.28 -11.61 12.03
C ILE A 34 2.19 -12.64 10.91
N GLU A 35 1.38 -13.68 11.13
CA GLU A 35 1.15 -14.66 10.08
C GLU A 35 0.37 -14.01 8.92
N PRO A 36 0.71 -14.34 7.67
CA PRO A 36 0.00 -13.81 6.50
C PRO A 36 -1.52 -14.00 6.57
N ALA A 37 -1.99 -15.10 7.17
CA ALA A 37 -3.41 -15.41 7.39
C ALA A 37 -4.14 -14.38 8.27
N HIS A 38 -3.42 -13.66 9.13
CA HIS A 38 -3.95 -12.62 10.01
C HIS A 38 -3.77 -11.20 9.46
N THR A 39 -3.22 -11.07 8.24
CA THR A 39 -3.01 -9.78 7.59
C THR A 39 -4.27 -9.41 6.79
N TYR A 40 -5.18 -8.67 7.41
CA TYR A 40 -6.37 -8.16 6.74
C TYR A 40 -6.05 -6.87 5.97
N ASN A 41 -6.37 -6.84 4.68
CA ASN A 41 -6.35 -5.60 3.92
C ASN A 41 -7.53 -4.71 4.36
N ILE A 42 -7.29 -3.81 5.31
CA ILE A 42 -8.27 -2.82 5.78
C ILE A 42 -8.23 -1.58 4.87
N ASP A 43 -8.21 -1.77 3.55
CA ASP A 43 -8.60 -0.69 2.66
C ASP A 43 -10.13 -0.67 2.57
N LYS A 44 -10.74 0.51 2.37
CA LYS A 44 -12.20 0.63 2.25
C LYS A 44 -12.75 -0.34 1.20
N LYS A 45 -12.00 -0.67 0.14
CA LYS A 45 -12.44 -1.62 -0.89
C LYS A 45 -12.40 -3.06 -0.40
N GLY A 46 -11.38 -3.47 0.34
CA GLY A 46 -11.22 -4.79 0.94
C GLY A 46 -12.25 -5.06 2.03
N PHE A 47 -12.62 -4.03 2.80
CA PHE A 47 -13.78 -4.11 3.70
C PHE A 47 -15.08 -4.36 2.93
N ILE A 48 -15.32 -3.60 1.85
CA ILE A 48 -16.51 -3.76 1.01
C ILE A 48 -16.56 -5.15 0.35
N ILE A 49 -15.45 -5.66 -0.19
CA ILE A 49 -15.37 -7.01 -0.78
C ILE A 49 -15.75 -8.07 0.26
N LYS A 50 -15.23 -7.96 1.49
CA LYS A 50 -15.57 -8.88 2.59
C LYS A 50 -17.02 -8.77 3.06
N ALA A 51 -17.60 -7.57 3.01
CA ALA A 51 -19.00 -7.34 3.37
C ALA A 51 -19.98 -7.86 2.30
N ILE A 52 -19.58 -7.84 1.02
CA ILE A 52 -20.39 -8.34 -0.10
C ILE A 52 -20.24 -9.87 -0.27
N SER A 53 -19.10 -10.45 0.10
CA SER A 53 -18.86 -11.90 -0.05
C SER A 53 -19.50 -12.78 1.04
N ARG A 54 -20.47 -12.25 1.79
CA ARG A 54 -21.13 -12.92 2.92
C ARG A 54 -22.64 -12.89 2.72
#